data_AF-A0A496SB69-F1
#
_entry.id   AF-A0A496SB69-F1
#
_cell.length_a   1.000
_cell.length_b   1.000
_cell.length_c   1.000
_cell.angle_alpha   90.00
_cell.angle_beta   90.00
_cell.angle_gamma   90.00
#
_symmetry.space_group_name_H-M   'P 1'
#
loop_
_entity.id
_entity.type
_entity.pdbx_description
1 polymer ?
#
loop_
_entity_poly.entity_id
_entity_poly.type
_entity_poly.pdbx_seq_one_letter_code
_entity_poly.pdbx_strand_id
1 'polypeptide(L)'
;MSTYLHYVGGLYTPEKFVEEARRIGVSRRIPLRSIRNLKWGDEVLCASWEPHKAVVIERGEEKEHSAGFKEGKARVFCSFKVTRLFVEDPDTNFVLQTRLRARDKIVSEALEEERRVERECGTYYTSGSITVDASIEEIYGIIADINPKAKVMIGGELHREFSPPVVLDGVPFTRTLYKLWDEETELKEGEVVFIQDHRIARTKKEREALKAL
;
A
#
# COMPACT_ATOMS: atom_id res chain seq x y z
N MET A 1 4.70 17.57 1.87
CA MET A 1 4.57 16.13 1.75
C MET A 1 3.11 15.83 1.51
N SER A 2 2.70 15.30 0.35
CA SER A 2 1.27 15.02 0.15
C SER A 2 0.82 13.94 1.13
N THR A 3 -0.43 14.03 1.60
CA THR A 3 -1.02 12.97 2.43
C THR A 3 -2.15 12.28 1.69
N TYR A 4 -2.12 10.97 1.74
CA TYR A 4 -3.10 10.08 1.14
C TYR A 4 -3.79 9.25 2.21
N LEU A 5 -5.03 8.87 1.93
CA LEU A 5 -5.81 7.92 2.71
C LEU A 5 -5.86 6.58 1.98
N HIS A 6 -5.61 5.51 2.72
CA HIS A 6 -5.75 4.14 2.25
C HIS A 6 -6.55 3.29 3.24
N TYR A 7 -7.58 2.60 2.75
CA TYR A 7 -8.36 1.70 3.58
C TYR A 7 -7.71 0.32 3.66
N VAL A 8 -7.42 -0.11 4.90
CA VAL A 8 -6.91 -1.45 5.16
C VAL A 8 -8.08 -2.43 5.09
N GLY A 9 -7.98 -3.39 4.18
CA GLY A 9 -9.02 -4.40 3.95
C GLY A 9 -9.30 -5.27 5.18
N GLY A 10 -10.48 -5.88 5.23
CA GLY A 10 -11.02 -6.59 6.41
C GLY A 10 -10.32 -7.87 6.86
N LEU A 11 -9.11 -8.16 6.36
CA LEU A 11 -8.26 -9.23 6.90
C LEU A 11 -7.54 -8.80 8.17
N TYR A 12 -7.37 -7.49 8.39
CA TYR A 12 -6.70 -6.95 9.56
C TYR A 12 -7.71 -6.30 10.52
N THR A 13 -7.48 -6.47 11.82
CA THR A 13 -7.88 -5.46 12.79
C THR A 13 -6.79 -4.37 12.84
N PRO A 14 -7.11 -3.13 13.23
CA PRO A 14 -6.12 -2.06 13.39
C PRO A 14 -4.90 -2.49 14.22
N GLU A 15 -5.13 -3.21 15.32
CA GLU A 15 -4.09 -3.63 16.27
C GLU A 15 -3.13 -4.63 15.62
N LYS A 16 -3.67 -5.65 14.93
CA LYS A 16 -2.85 -6.64 14.21
C LYS A 16 -2.04 -6.00 13.09
N PHE A 17 -2.62 -5.02 12.39
CA PHE A 17 -1.90 -4.31 11.35
C PHE A 17 -0.73 -3.53 11.92
N VAL A 18 -0.94 -2.79 13.01
CA VAL A 18 0.11 -2.00 13.66
C VAL A 18 1.20 -2.91 14.22
N GLU A 19 0.84 -4.03 14.84
CA GLU A 19 1.80 -5.03 15.34
C GLU A 19 2.68 -5.58 14.21
N GLU A 20 2.07 -5.97 13.08
CA GLU A 20 2.82 -6.40 11.90
C GLU A 20 3.72 -5.28 11.34
N ALA A 21 3.19 -4.05 11.25
CA ALA A 21 3.90 -2.89 10.75
C ALA A 21 5.12 -2.54 11.60
N ARG A 22 5.06 -2.66 12.92
CA ARG A 22 6.22 -2.46 13.81
C ARG A 22 7.32 -3.49 13.56
N ARG A 23 6.95 -4.74 13.22
CA ARG A 23 7.91 -5.84 13.04
C ARG A 23 8.62 -5.81 11.68
N ILE A 24 7.89 -5.51 10.60
CA ILE A 24 8.39 -5.67 9.22
C ILE A 24 8.07 -4.49 8.31
N GLY A 25 7.63 -3.36 8.87
CA GLY A 25 7.17 -2.21 8.11
C GLY A 25 5.83 -2.44 7.41
N VAL A 26 5.31 -1.38 6.79
CA VAL A 26 4.07 -1.39 6.04
C VAL A 26 4.35 -1.75 4.58
N SER A 27 3.49 -2.59 4.00
CA SER A 27 3.40 -2.80 2.55
C SER A 27 1.93 -2.91 2.14
N ARG A 28 1.52 -2.06 1.19
CA ARG A 28 0.14 -1.96 0.69
C ARG A 28 0.09 -2.11 -0.82
N ARG A 29 -0.58 -3.18 -1.25
CA ARG A 29 -0.86 -3.44 -2.65
C ARG A 29 -1.84 -2.43 -3.24
N ILE A 30 -1.46 -1.80 -4.35
CA ILE A 30 -2.28 -0.85 -5.10
C ILE A 30 -2.14 -1.05 -6.62
N PRO A 31 -3.13 -0.60 -7.43
CA PRO A 31 -2.97 -0.56 -8.89
C PRO A 31 -1.85 0.39 -9.30
N LEU A 32 -1.07 0.03 -10.34
CA LEU A 32 0.03 0.85 -10.87
C LEU A 32 -0.37 2.32 -11.12
N ARG A 33 -1.55 2.57 -11.70
CA ARG A 33 -2.02 3.95 -11.94
C ARG A 33 -2.11 4.82 -10.69
N SER A 34 -2.21 4.21 -9.50
CA SER A 34 -2.32 4.93 -8.23
C SER A 34 -0.99 5.51 -7.75
N ILE A 35 0.15 5.02 -8.26
CA ILE A 35 1.47 5.56 -7.89
C ILE A 35 1.88 6.76 -8.73
N ARG A 36 1.18 7.06 -9.83
CA ARG A 36 1.58 8.09 -10.81
C ARG A 36 1.85 9.46 -10.18
N ASN A 37 1.06 9.84 -9.18
CA ASN A 37 1.15 11.17 -8.54
C ASN A 37 1.83 11.10 -7.16
N LEU A 38 2.31 9.92 -6.75
CA LEU A 38 3.05 9.78 -5.51
C LEU A 38 4.45 10.32 -5.67
N LYS A 39 4.99 10.80 -4.56
CA LYS A 39 6.39 11.18 -4.41
C LYS A 39 7.00 10.41 -3.25
N TRP A 40 8.33 10.26 -3.29
CA TRP A 40 9.04 9.73 -2.14
C TRP A 40 8.79 10.61 -0.90
N GLY A 41 8.60 9.96 0.24
CA GLY A 41 8.29 10.60 1.51
C GLY A 41 6.83 10.98 1.72
N ASP A 42 5.94 10.88 0.71
CA ASP A 42 4.50 11.13 0.90
C ASP A 42 3.93 10.27 2.03
N GLU A 43 3.02 10.84 2.81
CA GLU A 43 2.42 10.15 3.96
C GLU A 43 1.14 9.42 3.54
N VAL A 44 0.98 8.19 3.99
CA VAL A 44 -0.24 7.39 3.78
C VAL A 44 -0.86 7.07 5.13
N LEU A 45 -2.04 7.63 5.36
CA LEU A 45 -2.92 7.31 6.49
C LEU A 45 -3.61 5.97 6.22
N CYS A 46 -3.47 5.02 7.13
CA CYS A 46 -4.15 3.75 7.11
C CYS A 46 -5.41 3.82 7.98
N ALA A 47 -6.55 3.48 7.39
CA ALA A 47 -7.85 3.57 8.05
C ALA A 47 -8.69 2.30 7.89
N SER A 48 -9.58 2.07 8.85
CA SER A 48 -10.75 1.21 8.64
C SER A 48 -11.93 2.05 8.16
N TRP A 49 -12.80 1.42 7.37
CA TRP A 49 -14.00 2.06 6.84
C TRP A 49 -15.22 1.73 7.71
N GLU A 50 -15.93 2.76 8.16
CA GLU A 50 -17.19 2.65 8.88
C GLU A 50 -18.28 3.35 8.05
N PRO A 51 -19.09 2.61 7.26
CA PRO A 51 -20.12 3.21 6.42
C PRO A 51 -21.19 3.91 7.26
N HIS A 52 -21.74 5.02 6.77
CA HIS A 52 -22.92 5.62 7.41
C HIS A 52 -24.11 4.65 7.30
N LYS A 53 -24.89 4.57 8.37
CA LYS A 53 -26.16 3.85 8.37
C LYS A 53 -27.27 4.82 7.95
N ALA A 54 -28.00 4.47 6.91
CA ALA A 54 -29.27 5.11 6.57
C ALA A 54 -30.40 4.30 7.20
N VAL A 55 -31.33 4.95 7.88
CA VAL A 55 -32.58 4.30 8.31
C VAL A 55 -33.63 4.64 7.27
N VAL A 56 -34.23 3.63 6.65
CA VAL A 56 -35.34 3.78 5.71
C VAL A 56 -36.58 3.18 6.35
N ILE A 57 -37.69 3.93 6.37
CA ILE A 57 -38.97 3.41 6.85
C ILE A 57 -39.70 2.78 5.67
N GLU A 58 -39.81 1.44 5.65
CA GLU A 58 -40.59 0.70 4.65
C GLU A 58 -41.79 0.05 5.33
N ARG A 59 -43.01 0.37 4.87
CA ARG A 59 -44.27 -0.21 5.39
C ARG A 59 -44.45 -0.10 6.91
N GLY A 60 -43.89 0.94 7.53
CA GLY A 60 -43.96 1.16 8.98
C GLY A 60 -42.88 0.46 9.80
N GLU A 61 -41.94 -0.24 9.16
CA GLU A 61 -40.77 -0.85 9.80
C GLU A 61 -39.51 -0.04 9.47
N GLU A 62 -38.69 0.25 10.49
CA GLU A 62 -37.36 0.82 10.30
C GLU A 62 -36.40 -0.25 9.77
N LYS A 63 -35.80 0.00 8.60
CA LYS A 63 -34.75 -0.82 8.04
C LYS A 63 -33.45 -0.03 7.97
N GLU A 64 -32.39 -0.55 8.59
CA GLU A 64 -31.04 -0.03 8.38
C GLU A 64 -30.53 -0.46 7.01
N HIS A 65 -30.30 0.50 6.13
CA HIS A 65 -29.57 0.32 4.88
C HIS A 65 -28.17 0.92 5.06
N SER A 66 -27.15 0.28 4.49
CA SER A 66 -25.89 1.00 4.26
C SER A 66 -26.20 2.14 3.29
N ALA A 67 -25.96 3.40 3.69
CA ALA A 67 -25.86 4.47 2.71
C ALA A 67 -24.86 3.96 1.67
N GLY A 68 -25.21 3.99 0.39
CA GLY A 68 -24.37 3.39 -0.65
C GLY A 68 -22.90 3.79 -0.46
N PHE A 69 -21.96 2.89 -0.82
CA PHE A 69 -20.51 2.88 -0.55
C PHE A 69 -19.68 4.20 -0.58
N LYS A 70 -20.28 5.37 -0.80
CA LYS A 70 -19.67 6.69 -0.92
C LYS A 70 -19.65 7.52 0.36
N GLU A 71 -20.47 7.22 1.37
CA GLU A 71 -20.58 8.05 2.59
C GLU A 71 -20.34 7.23 3.87
N GLY A 72 -19.48 7.74 4.75
CA GLY A 72 -18.98 7.02 5.92
C GLY A 72 -17.81 7.74 6.60
N LYS A 73 -17.25 7.06 7.60
CA LYS A 73 -16.14 7.53 8.42
C LYS A 73 -14.89 6.69 8.15
N ALA A 74 -13.77 7.36 7.91
CA ALA A 74 -12.46 6.73 7.96
C ALA A 74 -11.91 6.82 9.38
N ARG A 75 -11.68 5.68 10.03
CA ARG A 75 -11.01 5.62 11.33
C ARG A 75 -9.53 5.37 11.11
N VAL A 76 -8.75 6.44 11.05
CA VAL A 76 -7.31 6.41 10.85
C VAL A 76 -6.62 5.93 12.13
N PHE A 77 -5.87 4.84 12.03
CA PHE A 77 -5.23 4.20 13.19
C PHE A 77 -3.70 4.21 13.11
N CYS A 78 -3.11 4.38 11.92
CA CYS A 78 -1.68 4.62 11.79
C CYS A 78 -1.34 5.34 10.47
N SER A 79 -0.07 5.70 10.30
CA SER A 79 0.46 6.19 9.03
C SER A 79 1.86 5.64 8.74
N PHE A 80 2.27 5.69 7.49
CA PHE A 80 3.64 5.41 7.05
C PHE A 80 4.05 6.39 5.95
N LYS A 81 5.36 6.55 5.73
CA LYS A 81 5.88 7.32 4.60
C LYS A 81 6.25 6.39 3.45
N VAL A 82 5.96 6.78 2.22
CA VAL A 82 6.33 6.02 1.03
C VAL A 82 7.83 6.16 0.80
N THR A 83 8.58 5.15 1.22
CA THR A 83 10.04 5.04 0.99
C THR A 83 10.41 3.80 0.21
N ARG A 84 9.48 2.85 0.05
CA ARG A 84 9.66 1.58 -0.66
C ARG A 84 8.60 1.39 -1.73
N LEU A 85 9.02 0.92 -2.90
CA LEU A 85 8.16 0.43 -3.96
C LEU A 85 8.52 -1.02 -4.28
N PHE A 86 7.49 -1.88 -4.38
CA PHE A 86 7.64 -3.28 -4.72
C PHE A 86 6.92 -3.51 -6.05
N VAL A 87 7.60 -4.06 -7.04
CA VAL A 87 6.97 -4.53 -8.28
C VAL A 87 6.72 -6.03 -8.13
N GLU A 88 5.45 -6.43 -8.09
CA GLU A 88 5.05 -7.82 -7.74
C GLU A 88 5.52 -8.86 -8.76
N ASP A 89 5.59 -8.46 -10.02
CA ASP A 89 5.97 -9.34 -11.13
C ASP A 89 7.49 -9.35 -11.30
N PRO A 90 8.18 -10.49 -11.10
CA PRO A 90 9.64 -10.56 -11.12
C PRO A 90 10.26 -10.12 -12.45
N ASP A 91 9.64 -10.49 -13.58
CA ASP A 91 10.12 -10.11 -14.91
C ASP A 91 10.03 -8.60 -15.13
N THR A 92 8.90 -8.00 -14.78
CA THR A 92 8.72 -6.53 -14.82
C THR A 92 9.71 -5.84 -13.89
N ASN A 93 9.97 -6.39 -12.70
CA ASN A 93 10.93 -5.86 -11.74
C ASN A 93 12.36 -5.89 -12.32
N PHE A 94 12.77 -7.01 -12.91
CA PHE A 94 14.09 -7.15 -13.55
C PHE A 94 14.30 -6.17 -14.71
N VAL A 95 13.30 -6.02 -15.59
CA VAL A 95 13.38 -5.07 -16.71
C VAL A 95 13.39 -3.63 -16.22
N LEU A 96 12.63 -3.30 -15.16
CA LEU A 96 12.68 -1.99 -14.52
C LEU A 96 14.10 -1.67 -14.03
N GLN A 97 14.73 -2.58 -13.30
CA GLN A 97 16.10 -2.40 -12.80
C GLN A 97 17.09 -2.17 -13.94
N THR A 98 17.00 -2.96 -15.01
CA THR A 98 17.86 -2.81 -16.18
C THR A 98 17.72 -1.41 -16.80
N ARG A 99 16.48 -0.90 -16.90
CA ARG A 99 16.22 0.44 -17.43
C ARG A 99 16.66 1.56 -16.49
N LEU A 100 16.53 1.39 -15.19
CA LEU A 100 17.04 2.35 -14.20
C LEU A 100 18.56 2.42 -14.22
N ARG A 101 19.23 1.26 -14.30
CA ARG A 101 20.69 1.16 -14.42
C ARG A 101 21.19 1.84 -15.69
N ALA A 102 20.54 1.60 -16.83
CA ALA A 102 20.90 2.23 -18.10
C ALA A 102 20.67 3.77 -18.14
N ARG A 103 19.97 4.33 -17.15
CA ARG A 103 19.71 5.76 -16.98
C ARG A 103 20.53 6.38 -15.84
N ASP A 104 21.48 5.64 -15.27
CA ASP A 104 22.28 6.04 -14.10
C ASP A 104 21.42 6.47 -12.90
N LYS A 105 20.28 5.79 -12.69
CA LYS A 105 19.31 6.09 -11.62
C LYS A 105 19.47 5.27 -10.34
N ILE A 106 20.47 4.40 -10.28
CA ILE A 106 20.75 3.55 -9.13
C ILE A 106 21.85 4.20 -8.31
N VAL A 107 21.52 4.58 -7.07
CA VAL A 107 22.45 5.20 -6.11
C VAL A 107 23.24 4.11 -5.37
N SER A 108 22.56 3.04 -4.96
CA SER A 108 23.19 1.91 -4.27
C SER A 108 22.37 0.63 -4.44
N GLU A 109 23.02 -0.52 -4.24
CA GLU A 109 22.37 -1.83 -4.25
C GLU A 109 22.64 -2.52 -2.91
N ALA A 110 21.59 -3.07 -2.30
CA ALA A 110 21.66 -3.86 -1.08
C ALA A 110 21.13 -5.26 -1.41
N LEU A 111 22.03 -6.17 -1.78
CA LEU A 111 21.70 -7.57 -2.02
C LEU A 111 21.63 -8.30 -0.67
N GLU A 112 20.55 -9.05 -0.48
CA GLU A 112 20.33 -9.85 0.72
C GLU A 112 20.06 -11.31 0.32
N GLU A 113 20.30 -12.23 1.26
CA GLU A 113 19.79 -13.59 1.10
C GLU A 113 18.27 -13.58 0.94
N GLU A 114 17.73 -14.57 0.22
CA GLU A 114 16.30 -14.66 0.03
C GLU A 114 15.58 -14.74 1.38
N ARG A 115 14.72 -13.76 1.62
CA ARG A 115 13.92 -13.63 2.83
C ARG A 115 12.45 -13.76 2.50
N ARG A 116 11.80 -14.67 3.20
CA ARG A 116 10.34 -14.80 3.20
C ARG A 116 9.72 -13.73 4.10
N VAL A 117 8.73 -13.01 3.58
CA VAL A 117 7.93 -12.02 4.28
C VAL A 117 6.49 -12.49 4.36
N GLU A 118 6.07 -12.84 5.57
CA GLU A 118 4.70 -13.26 5.86
C GLU A 118 3.86 -12.11 6.41
N ARG A 119 2.71 -11.90 5.79
CA ARG A 119 1.69 -10.93 6.18
C ARG A 119 0.33 -11.61 6.26
N GLU A 120 -0.61 -11.05 7.02
CA GLU A 120 -1.96 -11.62 7.12
C GLU A 120 -2.69 -11.65 5.75
N CYS A 121 -2.30 -10.79 4.81
CA CYS A 121 -2.85 -10.75 3.45
C CYS A 121 -2.12 -11.63 2.41
N GLY A 122 -0.98 -12.22 2.73
CA GLY A 122 -0.19 -13.02 1.79
C GLY A 122 1.29 -13.11 2.15
N THR A 123 2.04 -13.79 1.31
CA THR A 123 3.49 -14.04 1.49
C THR A 123 4.24 -13.64 0.23
N TYR A 124 5.41 -13.02 0.38
CA TYR A 124 6.33 -12.77 -0.73
C TYR A 124 7.77 -13.05 -0.31
N TYR A 125 8.64 -13.19 -1.30
CA TYR A 125 10.07 -13.44 -1.13
C TYR A 125 10.86 -12.26 -1.69
N THR A 126 11.79 -11.74 -0.88
CA THR A 126 12.67 -10.63 -1.26
C THR A 126 14.11 -11.05 -1.21
N SER A 127 14.97 -10.52 -2.09
CA SER A 127 16.41 -10.84 -2.12
C SER A 127 17.30 -9.60 -2.12
N GLY A 128 16.78 -8.49 -1.59
CA GLY A 128 17.45 -7.20 -1.57
C GLY A 128 16.62 -6.05 -2.15
N SER A 129 17.29 -4.92 -2.38
CA SER A 129 16.71 -3.70 -2.93
C SER A 129 17.76 -2.84 -3.64
N ILE A 130 17.30 -1.92 -4.49
CA ILE A 130 18.11 -0.82 -5.00
C ILE A 130 17.60 0.50 -4.44
N THR A 131 18.52 1.38 -4.05
CA THR A 131 18.22 2.79 -3.78
C THR A 131 18.30 3.55 -5.10
N VAL A 132 17.30 4.38 -5.39
CA VAL A 132 17.19 5.11 -6.65
C VAL A 132 16.90 6.59 -6.40
N ASP A 133 17.43 7.45 -7.26
CA ASP A 133 17.11 8.88 -7.32
C ASP A 133 16.02 9.18 -8.37
N ALA A 134 15.52 8.15 -9.06
CA ALA A 134 14.36 8.25 -9.93
C ALA A 134 13.10 8.56 -9.12
N SER A 135 12.32 9.52 -9.60
CA SER A 135 10.99 9.81 -9.05
C SER A 135 10.04 8.63 -9.24
N ILE A 136 9.04 8.52 -8.38
CA ILE A 136 7.99 7.49 -8.53
C ILE A 136 7.24 7.67 -9.86
N GLU A 137 7.10 8.89 -10.38
CA GLU A 137 6.50 9.15 -11.69
C GLU A 137 7.33 8.57 -12.85
N GLU A 138 8.66 8.75 -12.81
CA GLU A 138 9.56 8.14 -13.81
C GLU A 138 9.50 6.61 -13.74
N ILE A 139 9.51 6.05 -12.53
CA ILE A 139 9.38 4.60 -12.30
C ILE A 139 8.03 4.10 -12.83
N TYR A 140 6.95 4.82 -12.55
CA TYR A 140 5.62 4.52 -13.10
C TYR A 140 5.65 4.48 -14.64
N GLY A 141 6.27 5.47 -15.29
CA GLY A 141 6.40 5.52 -16.74
C GLY A 141 7.12 4.30 -17.29
N ILE A 142 8.26 3.93 -16.68
CA ILE A 142 9.03 2.74 -17.07
C ILE A 142 8.20 1.47 -16.92
N ILE A 143 7.54 1.27 -15.77
CA ILE A 143 6.73 0.08 -15.53
C ILE A 143 5.54 0.04 -16.49
N ALA A 144 4.88 1.18 -16.74
CA ALA A 144 3.72 1.25 -17.62
C ALA A 144 4.07 0.88 -19.07
N ASP A 145 5.27 1.22 -19.53
CA ASP A 145 5.79 0.84 -20.85
C ASP A 145 6.10 -0.67 -20.95
N ILE A 146 6.49 -1.31 -19.84
CA ILE A 146 6.80 -2.75 -19.78
C ILE A 146 5.50 -3.55 -19.64
N ASN A 147 4.71 -3.20 -18.64
CA ASN A 147 3.49 -3.89 -18.23
C ASN A 147 2.49 -2.89 -17.61
N PRO A 148 1.55 -2.33 -18.41
CA PRO A 148 0.59 -1.33 -17.94
C PRO A 148 -0.45 -1.89 -16.95
N LYS A 149 -0.50 -3.22 -16.79
CA LYS A 149 -1.39 -3.91 -15.86
C LYS A 149 -0.67 -4.40 -14.60
N ALA A 150 0.62 -4.07 -14.45
CA ALA A 150 1.41 -4.46 -13.30
C ALA A 150 0.73 -4.06 -11.99
N LYS A 151 1.06 -4.82 -10.95
CA LYS A 151 0.63 -4.58 -9.59
C LYS A 151 1.85 -4.23 -8.78
N VAL A 152 1.70 -3.22 -7.95
CA VAL A 152 2.78 -2.70 -7.14
C VAL A 152 2.32 -2.64 -5.69
N MET A 153 3.27 -2.67 -4.79
CA MET A 153 3.04 -2.34 -3.39
C MET A 153 3.83 -1.09 -3.05
N ILE A 154 3.25 -0.21 -2.25
CA ILE A 154 3.96 0.90 -1.62
C ILE A 154 4.21 0.55 -0.16
N GLY A 155 5.33 0.98 0.39
CA GLY A 155 5.67 0.69 1.76
C GLY A 155 6.69 1.64 2.35
N GLY A 156 7.02 1.34 3.60
CA GLY A 156 7.94 2.10 4.43
C GLY A 156 7.77 1.73 5.89
N GLU A 157 8.49 2.40 6.76
CA GLU A 157 8.35 2.20 8.20
C GLU A 157 7.07 2.83 8.73
N LEU A 158 6.55 2.25 9.82
CA LEU A 158 5.46 2.84 10.57
C LEU A 158 5.89 4.24 11.05
N HIS A 159 5.16 5.27 10.65
CA HIS A 159 5.49 6.65 11.00
C HIS A 159 4.78 7.11 12.27
N ARG A 160 3.46 6.90 12.35
CA ARG A 160 2.64 7.28 13.51
C ARG A 160 1.58 6.24 13.79
N GLU A 161 1.16 6.18 15.03
CA GLU A 161 0.02 5.42 15.50
C GLU A 161 -0.95 6.38 16.21
N PHE A 162 -2.24 6.16 15.96
CA PHE A 162 -3.31 7.01 16.50
C PHE A 162 -4.13 6.18 17.47
N SER A 163 -3.95 6.44 18.77
CA SER A 163 -4.71 5.83 19.86
C SER A 163 -5.18 6.94 20.81
N PRO A 164 -6.47 7.34 20.77
CA PRO A 164 -7.54 6.76 19.94
C PRO A 164 -7.39 7.08 18.43
N PRO A 165 -8.03 6.28 17.54
CA PRO A 165 -8.03 6.55 16.10
C PRO A 165 -8.62 7.93 15.77
N VAL A 166 -8.02 8.62 14.80
CA VAL A 166 -8.54 9.87 14.24
C VAL A 166 -9.68 9.56 13.29
N VAL A 167 -10.80 10.27 13.42
CA VAL A 167 -11.98 10.07 12.56
C VAL A 167 -12.05 11.17 11.53
N LEU A 168 -12.03 10.79 10.25
CA LEU A 168 -12.35 11.68 9.13
C LEU A 168 -13.75 11.33 8.64
N ASP A 169 -14.67 12.29 8.71
CA ASP A 169 -16.05 12.12 8.26
C ASP A 169 -16.24 12.66 6.84
N GLY A 170 -17.13 12.05 6.06
CA GLY A 170 -17.44 12.49 4.70
C GLY A 170 -16.38 12.19 3.64
N VAL A 171 -15.37 11.37 3.96
CA VAL A 171 -14.38 10.88 2.97
C VAL A 171 -14.91 9.61 2.29
N PRO A 172 -14.76 9.45 0.96
CA PRO A 172 -15.31 8.29 0.28
C PRO A 172 -14.49 7.02 0.56
N PHE A 173 -15.14 5.86 0.49
CA PHE A 173 -14.42 4.59 0.40
C PHE A 173 -13.74 4.46 -0.96
N THR A 174 -12.46 4.13 -0.96
CA THR A 174 -11.74 3.78 -2.19
C THR A 174 -10.91 2.51 -1.98
N ARG A 175 -10.71 1.75 -3.06
CA ARG A 175 -9.77 0.60 -3.06
C ARG A 175 -8.33 1.02 -3.40
N THR A 176 -8.09 2.32 -3.53
CA THR A 176 -6.83 2.91 -3.98
C THR A 176 -6.33 3.90 -2.93
N LEU A 177 -5.61 4.93 -3.36
CA LEU A 177 -5.25 6.08 -2.53
C LEU A 177 -6.22 7.21 -2.82
N TYR A 178 -6.61 7.93 -1.78
CA TYR A 178 -7.39 9.16 -1.87
C TYR A 178 -6.54 10.32 -1.33
N LYS A 179 -6.23 11.31 -2.17
CA LYS A 179 -5.41 12.45 -1.75
C LYS A 179 -6.24 13.37 -0.85
N LEU A 180 -5.75 13.64 0.36
CA LEU A 180 -6.41 14.52 1.33
C LEU A 180 -5.89 15.94 1.23
N TRP A 181 -4.56 16.10 1.24
CA TRP A 181 -3.89 17.40 1.18
C TRP A 181 -2.63 17.33 0.34
N ASP A 182 -2.25 18.49 -0.21
CA ASP A 182 -1.05 18.69 -1.01
C ASP A 182 -0.06 19.56 -0.24
N GLU A 183 1.17 19.11 -0.16
CA GLU A 183 2.28 19.86 0.42
C GLU A 183 3.57 19.41 -0.28
N GLU A 184 4.60 20.25 -0.30
CA GLU A 184 5.91 19.93 -0.92
C GLU A 184 6.69 18.89 -0.09
N THR A 185 7.23 17.86 -0.75
CA THR A 185 8.14 16.87 -0.14
C THR A 185 9.56 17.15 -0.60
N GLU A 186 10.53 16.97 0.29
CA GLU A 186 11.96 17.14 0.01
C GLU A 186 12.68 15.81 -0.24
N LEU A 187 12.01 14.67 -0.03
CA LEU A 187 12.59 13.35 -0.23
C LEU A 187 12.75 13.06 -1.73
N LYS A 188 14.01 12.90 -2.17
CA LYS A 188 14.37 12.71 -3.58
C LYS A 188 14.67 11.25 -3.94
N GLU A 189 14.97 10.43 -2.94
CA GLU A 189 15.39 9.04 -3.11
C GLU A 189 14.40 8.07 -2.47
N GLY A 190 14.38 6.84 -2.98
CA GLY A 190 13.60 5.75 -2.40
C GLY A 190 14.14 4.39 -2.80
N GLU A 191 13.57 3.35 -2.23
CA GLU A 191 14.00 1.97 -2.43
C GLU A 191 13.02 1.24 -3.37
N VAL A 192 13.56 0.57 -4.39
CA VAL A 192 12.83 -0.43 -5.17
C VAL A 192 13.25 -1.81 -4.70
N VAL A 193 12.30 -2.58 -4.17
CA VAL A 193 12.56 -3.88 -3.54
C VAL A 193 12.45 -5.01 -4.57
N PHE A 194 13.36 -5.97 -4.47
CA PHE A 194 13.37 -7.16 -5.32
C PHE A 194 12.34 -8.15 -4.82
N ILE A 195 11.42 -8.54 -5.70
CA ILE A 195 10.43 -9.60 -5.46
C ILE A 195 10.79 -10.79 -6.34
N GLN A 196 11.03 -11.93 -5.71
CA GLN A 196 11.31 -13.20 -6.40
C GLN A 196 10.01 -13.99 -6.65
N ASP A 197 9.11 -13.98 -5.67
CA ASP A 197 7.79 -14.61 -5.76
C ASP A 197 6.81 -13.84 -4.85
N HIS A 198 5.54 -13.79 -5.24
CA HIS A 198 4.48 -13.17 -4.45
C HIS A 198 3.18 -13.97 -4.56
N ARG A 199 2.68 -14.42 -3.39
CA ARG A 199 1.48 -15.24 -3.25
C ARG A 199 0.46 -14.53 -2.38
N ILE A 200 -0.72 -14.33 -2.95
CA ILE A 200 -1.84 -13.66 -2.28
C ILE A 200 -2.77 -14.72 -1.70
N ALA A 201 -3.17 -14.54 -0.44
CA ALA A 201 -4.18 -15.38 0.19
C ALA A 201 -5.55 -14.70 0.14
N ARG A 202 -6.45 -15.20 -0.71
CA ARG A 202 -7.81 -14.66 -0.86
C ARG A 202 -8.79 -15.34 0.08
N THR A 203 -8.52 -16.58 0.46
CA THR A 203 -9.38 -17.36 1.36
C THR A 203 -8.67 -17.72 2.66
N LYS A 204 -9.45 -18.06 3.70
CA LYS A 204 -8.88 -18.56 4.97
C LYS A 204 -8.05 -19.82 4.75
N LYS A 205 -8.54 -20.73 3.91
CA LYS A 205 -7.85 -21.97 3.53
C LYS A 205 -6.51 -21.69 2.85
N GLU A 206 -6.46 -20.73 1.92
CA GLU A 206 -5.21 -20.31 1.29
C GLU A 206 -4.22 -19.70 2.29
N ARG A 207 -4.72 -18.93 3.28
CA ARG A 207 -3.86 -18.39 4.36
C ARG A 207 -3.23 -19.50 5.18
N GLU A 208 -4.03 -20.49 5.59
CA GLU A 208 -3.55 -21.63 6.37
C GLU A 208 -2.53 -22.46 5.57
N ALA A 209 -2.77 -22.69 4.28
CA ALA A 209 -1.84 -23.40 3.40
C ALA A 209 -0.53 -22.64 3.21
N LEU A 210 -0.57 -21.32 3.00
CA LEU A 210 0.65 -20.52 2.85
C LEU A 210 1.46 -20.42 4.13
N LYS A 211 0.85 -20.47 5.32
CA LYS A 211 1.57 -20.50 6.60
C LYS A 211 2.24 -21.86 6.89
N ALA A 212 1.84 -22.92 6.20
CA ALA A 212 2.35 -24.28 6.42
C ALA A 212 3.50 -24.68 5.48
N LEU A 213 3.70 -23.92 4.39
CA LEU A 213 4.92 -23.96 3.57
C LEU A 213 6.06 -23.30 4.32
#